data_AF-A0A812SCG4-F1
#
_entry.id   AF-A0A812SCG4-F1
#
_cell.length_a   1.000
_cell.length_b   1.000
_cell.length_c   1.000
_cell.angle_alpha   90.00
_cell.angle_beta   90.00
_cell.angle_gamma   90.00
#
_symmetry.space_group_name_H-M   'P 1'
#
loop_
_entity.id
_entity.type
_entity.pdbx_description
1 polymer ?
#
loop_
_entity_poly.entity_id
_entity_poly.type
_entity_poly.pdbx_seq_one_letter_code
_entity_poly.pdbx_strand_id
1 'polypeptide(L)'
;MERLAVDVDEESELHVLVPTEVGDRLRLSKMPDGPWTCVVLRKQPLHDVANRMAEQPGEDVNKLQLLVPAAVKPGLTKLQVTISPDEQIQLAVPEYASPGDLIELERAGGEEAWQAKFTRDQYMNAEDPKKNLAVMADLGKAARDAQLDVEEAVERLFKVAKEAGCFVSPKIKRGSVPPLYIPGLIAAEDIEEGEELLRIPAHLHLTPPAVEEAAPGLAAVARKSPMPDHRRSEALHSFFLARLLADSQERALARPAEGKSILSSHWTASEAQRKVWEAYADTLLSEDFAYHPFRLAAFNPAATREAMRPSQEAEYFIDMATDLVMLHDSMVRCGHEAGMPEEVEAEMFLRARLCSQTRVFQTCVDTTLVPVADLLNHSPTLTPGVLWAWDQEAQSMIITAVKAHRTGEELFTTYGARLRCLQLLQV
;
A
#
# COMPACT_ATOMS: atom_id res chain seq x y z
N MET A 1 -23.96 -20.19 -3.26
CA MET A 1 -23.43 -20.84 -2.05
C MET A 1 -23.57 -22.34 -2.23
N GLU A 2 -22.45 -23.06 -2.11
CA GLU A 2 -22.44 -24.52 -2.13
C GLU A 2 -22.15 -25.06 -0.73
N ARG A 3 -22.59 -26.28 -0.45
CA ARG A 3 -22.36 -26.94 0.83
C ARG A 3 -21.20 -27.91 0.63
N LEU A 4 -20.03 -27.55 1.14
CA LEU A 4 -18.84 -28.38 1.09
C LEU A 4 -18.79 -29.20 2.39
N ALA A 5 -18.55 -30.50 2.26
CA ALA A 5 -18.29 -31.34 3.42
C ALA A 5 -16.78 -31.54 3.58
N VAL A 6 -16.28 -31.35 4.79
CA VAL A 6 -14.86 -31.43 5.13
C VAL A 6 -14.69 -32.44 6.25
N ASP A 7 -14.00 -33.54 5.96
CA ASP A 7 -13.61 -34.52 6.97
C ASP A 7 -12.60 -33.89 7.92
N VAL A 8 -12.94 -33.80 9.20
CA VAL A 8 -12.11 -33.14 10.23
C VAL A 8 -11.44 -34.13 11.18
N ASP A 9 -11.97 -35.35 11.30
CA ASP A 9 -11.35 -36.53 11.91
C ASP A 9 -12.03 -37.81 11.39
N GLU A 10 -11.58 -38.99 11.84
CA GLU A 10 -12.09 -40.30 11.38
C GLU A 10 -13.59 -40.52 11.65
N GLU A 11 -14.23 -39.71 12.50
CA GLU A 11 -15.62 -39.89 12.92
C GLU A 11 -16.52 -38.66 12.68
N SER A 12 -15.98 -37.55 12.17
CA SER A 12 -16.70 -36.27 12.08
C SER A 12 -16.57 -35.56 10.73
N GLU A 13 -17.71 -35.16 10.18
CA GLU A 13 -17.83 -34.39 8.93
C GLU A 13 -18.33 -32.96 9.25
N LEU A 14 -17.59 -31.94 8.83
CA LEU A 14 -17.98 -30.53 8.97
C LEU A 14 -18.59 -30.04 7.66
N HIS A 15 -19.85 -29.62 7.69
CA HIS A 15 -20.47 -28.97 6.53
C HIS A 15 -20.31 -27.46 6.58
N VAL A 16 -19.59 -26.92 5.61
CA VAL A 16 -19.31 -25.49 5.47
C VAL A 16 -20.11 -24.94 4.29
N LEU A 17 -20.79 -23.81 4.50
CA LEU A 17 -21.40 -23.05 3.42
C LEU A 17 -20.32 -22.16 2.79
N VAL A 18 -19.97 -22.44 1.54
CA VAL A 18 -18.93 -21.71 0.82
C VAL A 18 -19.57 -20.77 -0.20
N PRO A 19 -19.06 -19.53 -0.37
CA PRO A 19 -19.36 -18.71 -1.53
C PRO A 19 -19.00 -19.47 -2.82
N THR A 20 -19.71 -19.21 -3.90
CA THR A 20 -19.59 -19.94 -5.19
C THR A 20 -18.36 -19.56 -6.02
N GLU A 21 -17.46 -18.73 -5.51
CA GLU A 21 -16.28 -18.27 -6.24
C GLU A 21 -15.12 -19.24 -6.07
N VAL A 22 -14.61 -19.76 -7.18
CA VAL A 22 -13.48 -20.70 -7.21
C VAL A 22 -12.18 -19.95 -6.87
N GLY A 23 -11.41 -20.47 -5.91
CA GLY A 23 -10.07 -19.95 -5.57
C GLY A 23 -9.93 -19.31 -4.18
N ASP A 24 -11.01 -19.16 -3.44
CA ASP A 24 -10.98 -18.75 -2.02
C ASP A 24 -10.35 -19.85 -1.14
N ARG A 25 -9.60 -19.45 -0.10
CA ARG A 25 -9.08 -20.37 0.91
C ARG A 25 -9.98 -20.35 2.15
N LEU A 26 -10.35 -21.52 2.65
CA LEU A 26 -11.09 -21.63 3.89
C LEU A 26 -10.12 -21.92 5.03
N ARG A 27 -10.17 -21.11 6.09
CA ARG A 27 -9.48 -21.44 7.34
C ARG A 27 -10.49 -21.95 8.35
N LEU A 28 -10.39 -23.24 8.67
CA LEU A 28 -11.12 -23.87 9.76
C LEU A 28 -10.29 -23.80 11.04
N SER A 29 -10.92 -23.42 12.15
CA SER A 29 -10.24 -23.36 13.45
C SER A 29 -11.18 -23.90 14.53
N LYS A 30 -10.72 -24.94 15.26
CA LYS A 30 -11.43 -25.55 16.39
C LYS A 30 -10.86 -24.99 17.70
N MET A 31 -11.70 -24.37 18.51
CA MET A 31 -11.33 -23.99 19.88
C MET A 31 -11.31 -25.24 20.76
N PRO A 32 -10.47 -25.33 21.82
CA PRO A 32 -10.30 -26.54 22.63
C PRO A 32 -11.61 -27.21 23.10
N ASP A 33 -12.62 -26.40 23.45
CA ASP A 33 -13.95 -26.86 23.87
C ASP A 33 -15.09 -26.14 23.11
N GLY A 34 -14.80 -25.55 21.95
CA GLY A 34 -15.74 -24.69 21.22
C GLY A 34 -16.16 -25.21 19.85
N PRO A 35 -17.17 -24.58 19.22
CA PRO A 35 -17.56 -24.92 17.85
C PRO A 35 -16.43 -24.62 16.87
N TRP A 36 -16.44 -25.32 15.73
CA TRP A 36 -15.59 -24.96 14.60
C TRP A 36 -15.95 -23.55 14.10
N THR A 37 -14.93 -22.75 13.84
CA THR A 37 -15.06 -21.47 13.14
C THR A 37 -14.51 -21.63 11.73
N CYS A 38 -15.21 -21.08 10.75
CA CYS A 38 -14.76 -21.03 9.36
C CYS A 38 -14.63 -19.57 8.95
N VAL A 39 -13.43 -19.18 8.52
CA VAL A 39 -13.17 -17.86 7.94
C VAL A 39 -12.84 -18.07 6.47
N VAL A 40 -13.59 -17.40 5.60
CA VAL A 40 -13.25 -17.31 4.18
C VAL A 40 -12.10 -16.31 4.05
N LEU A 41 -10.90 -16.81 3.76
CA LEU A 41 -9.76 -15.98 3.39
C LEU A 41 -9.90 -15.69 1.90
N ARG A 42 -10.64 -14.61 1.62
CA ARG A 42 -10.73 -14.08 0.26
C ARG A 42 -9.34 -13.75 -0.23
N LYS A 43 -9.04 -14.22 -1.43
CA LYS A 43 -7.76 -14.12 -2.11
C LYS A 43 -7.27 -12.65 -2.07
N GLN A 44 -6.22 -12.35 -1.30
CA GLN A 44 -5.55 -11.06 -1.44
C GLN A 44 -4.73 -11.08 -2.74
N PRO A 45 -4.73 -10.01 -3.56
CA PRO A 45 -4.06 -9.97 -4.87
C PRO A 45 -2.53 -10.08 -4.85
N LEU A 46 -1.89 -10.20 -3.68
CA LEU A 46 -0.44 -10.19 -3.53
C LEU A 46 0.26 -11.51 -3.92
N HIS A 47 -0.48 -12.56 -4.31
CA HIS A 47 0.07 -13.83 -4.80
C HIS A 47 -0.43 -14.20 -6.20
N ASP A 48 -0.42 -13.23 -7.10
CA ASP A 48 -1.13 -13.31 -8.39
C ASP A 48 -0.25 -13.57 -9.61
N VAL A 49 0.78 -14.42 -9.45
CA VAL A 49 1.49 -15.00 -10.62
C VAL A 49 0.90 -16.37 -10.96
N ALA A 50 0.72 -17.26 -9.98
CA ALA A 50 0.19 -18.60 -10.23
C ALA A 50 -1.31 -18.64 -10.61
N ASN A 51 -2.06 -17.56 -10.36
CA ASN A 51 -3.51 -17.54 -10.57
C ASN A 51 -3.94 -16.88 -11.88
N ARG A 52 -3.22 -15.87 -12.38
CA ARG A 52 -3.38 -15.42 -13.78
C ARG A 52 -3.19 -16.57 -14.78
N MET A 53 -2.38 -17.57 -14.39
CA MET A 53 -2.13 -18.79 -15.18
C MET A 53 -3.32 -19.77 -15.20
N ALA A 54 -4.22 -19.73 -14.22
CA ALA A 54 -5.37 -20.63 -14.15
C ALA A 54 -6.62 -20.07 -14.86
N GLU A 55 -6.73 -18.74 -14.98
CA GLU A 55 -7.92 -18.07 -15.53
C GLU A 55 -7.81 -17.77 -17.05
N GLN A 56 -6.63 -18.00 -17.66
CA GLN A 56 -6.44 -17.99 -19.11
C GLN A 56 -5.96 -19.35 -19.61
N PRO A 57 -6.86 -20.35 -19.76
CA PRO A 57 -6.51 -21.64 -20.31
C PRO A 57 -6.17 -21.47 -21.80
N GLY A 58 -4.90 -21.26 -22.12
CA GLY A 58 -4.43 -21.18 -23.51
C GLY A 58 -3.16 -20.36 -23.76
N GLU A 59 -2.69 -19.53 -22.83
CA GLU A 59 -1.35 -18.94 -22.97
C GLU A 59 -0.30 -19.94 -22.50
N ASP A 60 0.50 -20.46 -23.44
CA ASP A 60 1.72 -21.18 -23.12
C ASP A 60 2.64 -20.26 -22.31
N VAL A 61 2.68 -20.47 -21.00
CA VAL A 61 3.56 -19.73 -20.11
C VAL A 61 4.97 -20.25 -20.31
N ASN A 62 5.62 -19.71 -21.33
CA ASN A 62 7.01 -19.99 -21.66
C ASN A 62 7.97 -19.05 -20.93
N LYS A 63 7.47 -18.13 -20.08
CA LYS A 63 8.30 -17.19 -19.32
C LYS A 63 7.75 -16.91 -17.92
N LEU A 64 8.61 -16.98 -16.91
CA LEU A 64 8.32 -16.66 -15.51
C LEU A 64 9.43 -15.77 -14.94
N GLN A 65 9.08 -14.77 -14.15
CA GLN A 65 10.04 -13.89 -13.49
C GLN A 65 9.87 -13.97 -11.97
N LEU A 66 10.97 -14.13 -11.24
CA LEU A 66 11.01 -14.16 -9.78
C LEU A 66 12.31 -13.49 -9.28
N LEU A 67 12.36 -13.12 -8.00
CA LEU A 67 13.56 -12.57 -7.37
C LEU A 67 14.27 -13.66 -6.55
N VAL A 68 15.60 -13.57 -6.43
CA VAL A 68 16.36 -14.41 -5.49
C VAL A 68 15.97 -14.04 -4.05
N PRO A 69 15.40 -14.96 -3.26
CA PRO A 69 15.01 -14.67 -1.87
C PRO A 69 16.21 -14.39 -0.94
N ALA A 70 16.01 -13.59 0.09
CA ALA A 70 17.05 -13.24 1.07
C ALA A 70 17.66 -14.44 1.82
N ALA A 71 16.87 -15.48 2.07
CA ALA A 71 17.33 -16.69 2.77
C ALA A 71 18.24 -17.58 1.91
N VAL A 72 18.35 -17.32 0.60
CA VAL A 72 19.20 -18.08 -0.31
C VAL A 72 20.65 -17.83 0.00
N LYS A 73 21.41 -18.91 0.12
CA LYS A 73 22.88 -18.91 0.05
C LYS A 73 23.28 -19.22 -1.39
N PRO A 74 23.77 -18.23 -2.17
CA PRO A 74 24.23 -18.43 -3.55
C PRO A 74 25.26 -19.56 -3.65
N GLY A 75 25.18 -20.37 -4.70
CA GLY A 75 26.02 -21.54 -4.92
C GLY A 75 25.65 -22.79 -4.10
N LEU A 76 24.83 -22.64 -3.05
CA LEU A 76 24.45 -23.74 -2.16
C LEU A 76 22.97 -24.09 -2.21
N THR A 77 22.11 -23.09 -2.31
CA THR A 77 20.66 -23.28 -2.21
C THR A 77 20.06 -23.64 -3.56
N LYS A 78 19.14 -24.61 -3.57
CA LYS A 78 18.27 -24.90 -4.71
C LYS A 78 16.88 -24.36 -4.41
N LEU A 79 16.39 -23.45 -5.22
CA LEU A 79 15.04 -22.91 -5.15
C LEU A 79 14.07 -23.90 -5.78
N GLN A 80 12.96 -24.18 -5.09
CA GLN A 80 11.87 -24.97 -5.64
C GLN A 80 10.80 -23.99 -6.13
N VAL A 81 10.61 -23.92 -7.46
CA VAL A 81 9.63 -23.03 -8.09
C VAL A 81 8.50 -23.89 -8.64
N THR A 82 7.28 -23.64 -8.18
CA THR A 82 6.07 -24.32 -8.68
C THR A 82 5.50 -23.48 -9.82
N ILE A 83 5.46 -24.05 -11.03
CA ILE A 83 5.00 -23.36 -12.24
C ILE A 83 3.52 -23.65 -12.45
N SER A 84 3.12 -24.90 -12.24
CA SER A 84 1.72 -25.35 -12.27
C SER A 84 1.51 -26.40 -11.16
N PRO A 85 0.26 -26.83 -10.90
CA PRO A 85 -0.01 -27.88 -9.91
C PRO A 85 0.80 -29.17 -10.15
N ASP A 86 1.08 -29.48 -11.42
CA ASP A 86 1.76 -30.71 -11.84
C ASP A 86 3.23 -30.49 -12.24
N GLU A 87 3.72 -29.23 -12.25
CA GLU A 87 5.06 -28.88 -12.70
C GLU A 87 5.82 -28.06 -11.65
N GLN A 88 6.91 -28.65 -11.15
CA GLN A 88 7.85 -28.00 -10.24
C GLN A 88 9.26 -28.10 -10.81
N ILE A 89 10.00 -27.00 -10.73
CA ILE A 89 11.41 -26.95 -11.11
C ILE A 89 12.28 -26.76 -9.87
N GLN A 90 13.46 -27.38 -9.88
CA GLN A 90 14.52 -27.07 -8.92
C GLN A 90 15.60 -26.25 -9.61
N LEU A 91 15.75 -25.02 -9.16
CA LEU A 91 16.69 -24.05 -9.70
C LEU A 91 17.90 -23.93 -8.77
N ALA A 92 19.09 -24.29 -9.25
CA ALA A 92 20.32 -23.99 -8.53
C ALA A 92 20.62 -22.48 -8.63
N VAL A 93 20.77 -21.82 -7.49
CA VAL A 93 21.16 -20.40 -7.48
C VAL A 93 22.68 -20.32 -7.64
N PRO A 94 23.21 -19.66 -8.68
CA PRO A 94 24.65 -19.62 -8.92
C PRO A 94 25.37 -18.82 -7.85
N GLU A 95 26.65 -19.10 -7.62
CA GLU A 95 27.48 -18.45 -6.59
C GLU A 95 27.59 -16.93 -6.77
N TYR A 96 27.45 -16.45 -8.00
CA TYR A 96 27.49 -15.02 -8.31
C TYR A 96 26.15 -14.30 -8.12
N ALA A 97 25.05 -15.01 -7.87
CA ALA A 97 23.76 -14.34 -7.61
C ALA A 97 23.76 -13.73 -6.20
N SER A 98 22.93 -12.71 -6.01
CA SER A 98 22.65 -12.07 -4.72
C SER A 98 21.15 -12.10 -4.45
N PRO A 99 20.71 -12.10 -3.18
CA PRO A 99 19.35 -11.72 -2.83
C PRO A 99 18.89 -10.45 -3.56
N GLY A 100 17.69 -10.50 -4.14
CA GLY A 100 17.13 -9.42 -4.96
C GLY A 100 17.45 -9.51 -6.46
N ASP A 101 18.39 -10.36 -6.91
CA ASP A 101 18.63 -10.53 -8.34
C ASP A 101 17.40 -11.08 -9.07
N LEU A 102 17.15 -10.62 -10.29
CA LEU A 102 16.05 -11.10 -11.13
C LEU A 102 16.43 -12.46 -11.73
N ILE A 103 15.55 -13.43 -11.53
CA ILE A 103 15.58 -14.74 -12.18
C ILE A 103 14.51 -14.73 -13.27
N GLU A 104 14.93 -14.78 -14.52
CA GLU A 104 14.06 -15.03 -15.66
C GLU A 104 14.12 -16.52 -16.01
N LEU A 105 13.01 -17.22 -15.84
CA LEU A 105 12.81 -18.59 -16.29
C LEU A 105 12.16 -18.53 -17.67
N GLU A 106 12.76 -19.17 -18.67
CA GLU A 106 12.23 -19.22 -20.02
C GLU A 106 12.27 -20.67 -20.53
N ARG A 107 11.18 -21.12 -21.16
CA ARG A 107 11.10 -22.41 -21.86
C ARG A 107 10.99 -22.12 -23.34
N ALA A 108 12.02 -22.46 -24.11
CA ALA A 108 11.96 -22.30 -25.56
C ALA A 108 10.84 -23.19 -26.13
N GLY A 109 10.11 -22.70 -27.13
CA GLY A 109 9.01 -23.45 -27.74
C GLY A 109 9.48 -24.81 -28.26
N GLY A 110 8.98 -25.90 -27.66
CA GLY A 110 9.35 -27.28 -27.99
C GLY A 110 10.48 -27.89 -27.16
N GLU A 111 11.07 -27.16 -26.21
CA GLU A 111 12.00 -27.72 -25.22
C GLU A 111 11.27 -28.16 -23.95
N GLU A 112 11.68 -29.30 -23.37
CA GLU A 112 11.16 -29.77 -22.08
C GLU A 112 11.80 -29.04 -20.87
N ALA A 113 12.96 -28.41 -21.07
CA ALA A 113 13.75 -27.84 -19.99
C ALA A 113 13.55 -26.32 -19.85
N TRP A 114 13.36 -25.87 -18.62
CA TRP A 114 13.41 -24.45 -18.27
C TRP A 114 14.85 -23.96 -18.20
N GLN A 115 15.13 -22.84 -18.84
CA GLN A 115 16.39 -22.13 -18.73
C GLN A 115 16.23 -20.98 -17.75
N ALA A 116 17.18 -20.83 -16.83
CA ALA A 116 17.18 -19.75 -15.87
C ALA A 116 18.30 -18.75 -16.17
N LYS A 117 17.93 -17.49 -16.33
CA LYS A 117 18.85 -16.39 -16.49
C LYS A 117 18.79 -15.53 -15.24
N PHE A 118 19.93 -15.44 -14.56
CA PHE A 118 20.12 -14.55 -13.42
C PHE A 118 20.65 -13.23 -13.93
N THR A 119 19.82 -12.20 -13.89
CA THR A 119 20.25 -10.85 -14.19
C THR A 119 20.52 -10.19 -12.85
N ARG A 120 21.82 -9.95 -12.56
CA ARG A 120 22.20 -9.16 -11.39
C ARG A 120 21.51 -7.83 -11.54
N ASP A 121 20.63 -7.52 -10.59
CA ASP A 121 19.87 -6.30 -10.69
C ASP A 121 20.88 -5.17 -10.51
N GLN A 122 21.19 -4.46 -11.61
CA GLN A 122 22.23 -3.43 -11.60
C GLN A 122 21.93 -2.32 -10.58
N TYR A 123 20.70 -2.30 -10.07
CA TYR A 123 20.19 -1.48 -8.97
C TYR A 123 20.83 -1.76 -7.60
N MET A 124 21.28 -2.99 -7.31
CA MET A 124 21.94 -3.31 -6.03
C MET A 124 23.44 -2.98 -6.01
N ASN A 125 24.01 -2.60 -7.16
CA ASN A 125 25.36 -2.04 -7.26
C ASN A 125 25.38 -0.51 -7.09
N ALA A 126 24.36 0.09 -6.47
CA ALA A 126 24.42 1.49 -6.08
C ALA A 126 25.71 1.72 -5.28
N GLU A 127 26.58 2.59 -5.81
CA GLU A 127 27.88 2.89 -5.24
C GLU A 127 27.71 3.36 -3.79
N ASP A 128 28.06 2.48 -2.85
CA ASP A 128 28.06 2.70 -1.40
C ASP A 128 26.67 2.78 -0.75
N PRO A 129 26.15 1.67 -0.19
CA PRO A 129 24.94 1.65 0.65
C PRO A 129 24.93 2.71 1.76
N LYS A 130 26.11 3.17 2.19
CA LYS A 130 26.24 4.24 3.20
C LYS A 130 25.80 5.60 2.69
N LYS A 131 25.88 5.88 1.39
CA LYS A 131 25.36 7.13 0.81
C LYS A 131 23.84 7.18 0.90
N ASN A 132 23.17 6.07 0.56
CA ASN A 132 21.71 5.98 0.67
C ASN A 132 21.24 6.07 2.14
N LEU A 133 21.98 5.48 3.08
CA LEU A 133 21.73 5.61 4.52
C LEU A 133 21.90 7.04 5.04
N ALA A 134 22.86 7.81 4.52
CA ALA A 134 23.07 9.20 4.94
C ALA A 134 21.94 10.14 4.47
N VAL A 135 21.42 9.94 3.26
CA VAL A 135 20.22 10.65 2.77
C VAL A 135 19.01 10.34 3.66
N MET A 136 18.93 9.10 4.18
CA MET A 136 17.87 8.70 5.10
C MET A 136 18.05 9.18 6.55
N ALA A 137 19.22 9.72 6.92
CA ALA A 137 19.46 10.24 8.27
C ALA A 137 18.72 11.55 8.56
N ASP A 138 18.44 12.33 7.51
CA ASP A 138 17.72 13.60 7.63
C ASP A 138 16.19 13.42 7.58
N LEU A 139 15.71 12.17 7.47
CA LEU A 139 14.29 11.81 7.52
C LEU A 139 13.63 12.43 8.75
N GLY A 140 12.57 13.20 8.54
CA GLY A 140 11.81 13.90 9.57
C GLY A 140 12.26 15.33 9.83
N LYS A 141 13.37 15.81 9.24
CA LYS A 141 13.67 17.25 9.26
C LYS A 141 12.58 18.02 8.51
N ALA A 142 12.18 17.51 7.35
CA ALA A 142 11.11 18.09 6.55
C ALA A 142 9.80 18.24 7.33
N ALA A 143 9.39 17.18 8.03
CA ALA A 143 8.17 17.17 8.85
C ALA A 143 8.28 18.06 10.09
N ARG A 144 9.46 18.13 10.74
CA ARG A 144 9.69 18.97 11.92
C ARG A 144 9.69 20.46 11.58
N ASP A 145 10.19 20.81 10.40
CA ASP A 145 10.32 22.20 9.97
C ASP A 145 8.99 22.76 9.43
N ALA A 146 8.17 21.91 8.79
CA ALA A 146 6.82 22.24 8.35
C ALA A 146 5.82 22.11 9.50
N GLN A 147 5.76 23.12 10.39
CA GLN A 147 4.72 23.22 11.42
C GLN A 147 3.35 23.54 10.78
N LEU A 148 2.69 22.50 10.24
CA LEU A 148 1.30 22.58 9.82
C LEU A 148 0.38 22.49 11.03
N ASP A 149 -0.63 23.35 11.08
CA ASP A 149 -1.76 23.16 11.97
C ASP A 149 -2.62 22.02 11.39
N VAL A 150 -2.60 20.88 12.06
CA VAL A 150 -3.29 19.66 11.60
C VAL A 150 -4.80 19.83 11.60
N GLU A 151 -5.35 20.59 12.55
CA GLU A 151 -6.79 20.85 12.60
C GLU A 151 -7.20 21.73 11.42
N GLU A 152 -6.45 22.81 11.16
CA GLU A 152 -6.70 23.68 10.00
C GLU A 152 -6.57 22.93 8.67
N ALA A 153 -5.55 22.06 8.54
CA ALA A 153 -5.35 21.26 7.34
C ALA A 153 -6.54 20.30 7.07
N VAL A 154 -7.07 19.66 8.12
CA VAL A 154 -8.22 18.75 7.98
C VAL A 154 -9.51 19.52 7.73
N GLU A 155 -9.74 20.67 8.39
CA GLU A 155 -10.88 21.54 8.10
C GLU A 155 -10.88 22.03 6.65
N ARG A 156 -9.69 22.41 6.15
CA ARG A 156 -9.49 22.77 4.75
C ARG A 156 -9.81 21.59 3.83
N LEU A 157 -9.32 20.39 4.13
CA LEU A 157 -9.63 19.18 3.37
C LEU A 157 -11.14 18.93 3.32
N PHE A 158 -11.85 19.00 4.45
CA PHE A 158 -13.30 18.81 4.48
C PHE A 158 -14.04 19.85 3.64
N LYS A 159 -13.60 21.11 3.71
CA LYS A 159 -14.18 22.19 2.93
C LYS A 159 -14.01 21.95 1.43
N VAL A 160 -12.78 21.73 0.95
CA VAL A 160 -12.53 21.55 -0.49
C VAL A 160 -13.13 20.25 -1.02
N ALA A 161 -13.19 19.19 -0.21
CA ALA A 161 -13.87 17.94 -0.57
C ALA A 161 -15.37 18.16 -0.78
N LYS A 162 -16.03 18.89 0.13
CA LYS A 162 -17.46 19.25 -0.03
C LYS A 162 -17.71 20.11 -1.26
N GLU A 163 -16.85 21.09 -1.51
CA GLU A 163 -16.91 21.94 -2.73
C GLU A 163 -16.72 21.11 -4.02
N ALA A 164 -15.97 20.01 -3.95
CA ALA A 164 -15.75 19.08 -5.06
C ALA A 164 -16.83 17.99 -5.20
N GLY A 165 -17.89 18.01 -4.37
CA GLY A 165 -19.01 17.07 -4.45
C GLY A 165 -18.94 15.88 -3.51
N CYS A 166 -18.01 15.83 -2.55
CA CYS A 166 -18.09 14.88 -1.45
C CYS A 166 -19.24 15.23 -0.51
N PHE A 167 -19.88 14.21 0.06
CA PHE A 167 -20.64 14.37 1.30
C PHE A 167 -19.71 14.10 2.49
N VAL A 168 -19.65 15.04 3.42
CA VAL A 168 -18.97 14.91 4.71
C VAL A 168 -19.95 15.35 5.78
N SER A 169 -20.39 14.42 6.63
CA SER A 169 -21.38 14.70 7.67
C SER A 169 -20.90 15.85 8.58
N PRO A 170 -21.75 16.81 8.95
CA PRO A 170 -21.38 17.84 9.91
C PRO A 170 -21.18 17.28 11.33
N LYS A 171 -21.64 16.04 11.59
CA LYS A 171 -21.52 15.35 12.87
C LYS A 171 -20.16 14.68 13.08
N ILE A 172 -19.20 14.86 12.19
CA ILE A 172 -17.86 14.29 12.33
C ILE A 172 -16.81 15.40 12.32
N LYS A 173 -15.77 15.21 13.12
CA LYS A 173 -14.60 16.11 13.15
C LYS A 173 -13.32 15.31 13.40
N ARG A 174 -12.17 15.92 13.11
CA ARG A 174 -10.88 15.39 13.57
C ARG A 174 -10.82 15.48 15.09
N GLY A 175 -10.24 14.48 15.74
CA GLY A 175 -9.97 14.52 17.17
C GLY A 175 -9.23 13.28 17.63
N SER A 176 -8.86 13.26 18.90
CA SER A 176 -8.20 12.11 19.53
C SER A 176 -8.93 11.77 20.83
N VAL A 177 -9.14 10.47 21.07
CA VAL A 177 -9.77 10.01 22.32
C VAL A 177 -8.85 9.08 23.11
N PRO A 178 -8.98 9.01 24.44
CA PRO A 178 -8.29 8.02 25.24
C PRO A 178 -8.69 6.59 24.84
N PRO A 179 -7.80 5.59 25.02
CA PRO A 179 -6.47 5.71 25.62
C PRO A 179 -5.35 5.96 24.61
N LEU A 180 -5.60 5.81 23.31
CA LEU A 180 -4.55 5.82 22.29
C LEU A 180 -4.09 7.23 21.95
N TYR A 181 -4.98 8.22 22.04
CA TYR A 181 -4.72 9.60 21.62
C TYR A 181 -4.20 9.74 20.18
N ILE A 182 -4.42 8.72 19.35
CA ILE A 182 -4.12 8.74 17.92
C ILE A 182 -5.19 9.59 17.25
N PRO A 183 -4.82 10.60 16.46
CA PRO A 183 -5.79 11.38 15.71
C PRO A 183 -6.66 10.48 14.80
N GLY A 184 -7.98 10.56 14.99
CA GLY A 184 -9.02 9.83 14.28
C GLY A 184 -10.15 10.76 13.82
N LEU A 185 -11.25 10.20 13.30
CA LEU A 185 -12.52 10.91 13.20
C LEU A 185 -13.37 10.59 14.42
N ILE A 186 -13.99 11.61 15.00
CA ILE A 186 -14.86 11.48 16.18
C ILE A 186 -16.23 12.08 15.89
N ALA A 187 -17.24 11.58 16.60
CA ALA A 187 -18.58 12.12 16.60
C ALA A 187 -18.58 13.51 17.26
N ALA A 188 -18.88 14.55 16.50
CA ALA A 188 -19.11 15.91 17.00
C ALA A 188 -20.52 16.06 17.61
N GLU A 189 -21.46 15.23 17.17
CA GLU A 189 -22.84 15.11 17.64
C GLU A 189 -23.23 13.63 17.67
N ASP A 190 -24.38 13.30 18.25
CA ASP A 190 -24.88 11.93 18.26
C ASP A 190 -25.22 11.46 16.82
N ILE A 191 -24.69 10.29 16.45
CA ILE A 191 -24.85 9.66 15.15
C ILE A 191 -25.76 8.45 15.29
N GLU A 192 -26.72 8.31 14.38
CA GLU A 192 -27.65 7.18 14.38
C GLU A 192 -27.06 5.96 13.66
N GLU A 193 -27.54 4.76 14.02
CA GLU A 193 -27.24 3.54 13.27
C GLU A 193 -27.81 3.64 11.84
N GLY A 194 -27.01 3.30 10.84
CA GLY A 194 -27.36 3.42 9.42
C GLY A 194 -27.15 4.82 8.85
N GLU A 195 -26.72 5.80 9.63
CA GLU A 195 -26.45 7.16 9.15
C GLU A 195 -25.23 7.17 8.21
N GLU A 196 -25.41 7.75 7.02
CA GLU A 196 -24.30 8.03 6.10
C GLU A 196 -23.42 9.13 6.69
N LEU A 197 -22.11 8.88 6.73
CA LEU A 197 -21.12 9.80 7.28
C LEU A 197 -20.26 10.42 6.19
N LEU A 198 -19.89 9.64 5.19
CA LEU A 198 -19.05 10.09 4.08
C LEU A 198 -19.54 9.49 2.75
N ARG A 199 -19.45 10.29 1.68
CA ARG A 199 -19.55 9.82 0.28
C ARG A 199 -18.48 10.52 -0.55
N ILE A 200 -17.54 9.75 -1.07
CA ILE A 200 -16.39 10.25 -1.82
C ILE A 200 -16.44 9.75 -3.26
N PRO A 201 -16.75 10.60 -4.25
CA PRO A 201 -16.74 10.25 -5.67
C PRO A 201 -15.39 9.73 -6.17
N ALA A 202 -15.42 8.75 -7.07
CA ALA A 202 -14.24 8.09 -7.66
C ALA A 202 -13.22 9.06 -8.25
N HIS A 203 -13.70 10.13 -8.90
CA HIS A 203 -12.84 11.10 -9.58
C HIS A 203 -11.98 11.95 -8.62
N LEU A 204 -12.25 11.89 -7.31
CA LEU A 204 -11.43 12.52 -6.27
C LEU A 204 -10.45 11.55 -5.61
N HIS A 205 -10.56 10.26 -5.91
CA HIS A 205 -9.65 9.24 -5.38
C HIS A 205 -8.28 9.37 -6.02
N LEU A 206 -7.23 9.09 -5.26
CA LEU A 206 -5.87 9.00 -5.79
C LEU A 206 -5.60 7.53 -6.09
N THR A 207 -5.65 7.19 -7.38
CA THR A 207 -5.48 5.84 -7.92
C THR A 207 -4.39 5.85 -9.01
N PRO A 208 -3.72 4.73 -9.31
CA PRO A 208 -2.76 4.69 -10.41
C PRO A 208 -3.35 5.17 -11.76
N PRO A 209 -4.57 4.77 -12.18
CA PRO A 209 -5.17 5.32 -13.41
C PRO A 209 -5.41 6.83 -13.36
N ALA A 210 -5.89 7.36 -12.23
CA ALA A 210 -6.09 8.81 -12.08
C ALA A 210 -4.76 9.58 -12.13
N VAL A 211 -3.68 9.00 -11.60
CA VAL A 211 -2.33 9.57 -11.69
C VAL A 211 -1.81 9.52 -13.13
N GLU A 212 -2.05 8.44 -13.88
CA GLU A 212 -1.67 8.36 -15.30
C GLU A 212 -2.36 9.43 -16.15
N GLU A 213 -3.64 9.68 -15.87
CA GLU A 213 -4.42 10.72 -16.54
C GLU A 213 -3.94 12.12 -16.14
N ALA A 214 -3.67 12.35 -14.85
CA ALA A 214 -3.29 13.66 -14.30
C ALA A 214 -1.81 14.04 -14.56
N ALA A 215 -0.93 13.07 -14.71
CA ALA A 215 0.52 13.28 -14.87
C ALA A 215 1.09 12.35 -15.97
N PRO A 216 0.67 12.52 -17.24
CA PRO A 216 1.05 11.62 -18.33
C PRO A 216 2.57 11.56 -18.58
N GLY A 217 3.30 12.64 -18.29
CA GLY A 217 4.76 12.67 -18.34
C GLY A 217 5.41 11.74 -17.31
N LEU A 218 4.91 11.75 -16.08
CA LEU A 218 5.39 10.85 -15.02
C LEU A 218 5.00 9.39 -15.31
N ALA A 219 3.81 9.15 -15.85
CA ALA A 219 3.41 7.83 -16.31
C ALA A 219 4.34 7.30 -17.43
N ALA A 220 4.76 8.17 -18.35
CA ALA A 220 5.73 7.80 -19.37
C ALA A 220 7.10 7.44 -18.78
N VAL A 221 7.53 8.12 -17.72
CA VAL A 221 8.74 7.76 -16.96
C VAL A 221 8.60 6.38 -16.32
N ALA A 222 7.50 6.13 -15.61
CA ALA A 222 7.24 4.83 -15.00
C ALA A 222 7.23 3.69 -16.03
N ARG A 223 6.63 3.91 -17.23
CA ARG A 223 6.61 2.92 -18.31
C ARG A 223 7.99 2.60 -18.89
N LYS A 224 8.94 3.55 -18.86
CA LYS A 224 10.32 3.33 -19.30
C LYS A 224 11.17 2.58 -18.27
N SER A 225 10.76 2.55 -17.01
CA SER A 225 11.45 1.76 -16.02
C SER A 225 11.39 0.26 -16.38
N PRO A 226 12.48 -0.49 -16.17
CA PRO A 226 12.49 -1.94 -16.36
C PRO A 226 11.82 -2.69 -15.19
N MET A 227 11.18 -1.98 -14.25
CA MET A 227 10.37 -2.58 -13.20
C MET A 227 9.21 -3.42 -13.78
N PRO A 228 8.78 -4.50 -13.09
CA PRO A 228 7.55 -5.21 -13.44
C PRO A 228 6.31 -4.30 -13.42
N ASP A 229 5.28 -4.61 -14.22
CA ASP A 229 4.07 -3.77 -14.38
C ASP A 229 3.42 -3.38 -13.06
N HIS A 230 3.21 -4.35 -12.17
CA HIS A 230 2.59 -4.10 -10.86
C HIS A 230 3.43 -3.14 -10.00
N ARG A 231 4.76 -3.18 -10.12
CA ARG A 231 5.68 -2.28 -9.42
C ARG A 231 5.71 -0.90 -10.08
N ARG A 232 5.54 -0.81 -11.40
CA ARG A 232 5.46 0.47 -12.11
C ARG A 232 4.27 1.30 -11.65
N SER A 233 3.09 0.71 -11.49
CA SER A 233 1.91 1.41 -10.97
C SER A 233 2.09 1.87 -9.52
N GLU A 234 2.70 1.04 -8.67
CA GLU A 234 3.02 1.39 -7.29
C GLU A 234 4.03 2.56 -7.20
N ALA A 235 5.11 2.48 -7.98
CA ALA A 235 6.14 3.50 -8.03
C ALA A 235 5.60 4.83 -8.59
N LEU A 236 4.80 4.77 -9.66
CA LEU A 236 4.11 5.93 -10.23
C LEU A 236 3.23 6.63 -9.18
N HIS A 237 2.39 5.86 -8.49
CA HIS A 237 1.48 6.37 -7.46
C HIS A 237 2.26 7.00 -6.30
N SER A 238 3.29 6.31 -5.80
CA SER A 238 4.12 6.81 -4.70
C SER A 238 4.92 8.05 -5.08
N PHE A 239 5.46 8.11 -6.31
CA PHE A 239 6.22 9.27 -6.79
C PHE A 239 5.33 10.50 -6.98
N PHE A 240 4.11 10.31 -7.49
CA PHE A 240 3.13 11.38 -7.62
C PHE A 240 2.73 11.94 -6.24
N LEU A 241 2.42 11.07 -5.29
CA LEU A 241 2.10 11.48 -3.92
C LEU A 241 3.31 12.14 -3.24
N ALA A 242 4.52 11.66 -3.48
CA ALA A 242 5.74 12.26 -2.96
C ALA A 242 5.94 13.68 -3.48
N ARG A 243 5.60 13.94 -4.75
CA ARG A 243 5.57 15.30 -5.28
C ARG A 243 4.54 16.14 -4.52
N LEU A 244 3.29 15.70 -4.42
CA LEU A 244 2.26 16.39 -3.63
C LEU A 244 2.70 16.74 -2.19
N LEU A 245 3.43 15.83 -1.52
CA LEU A 245 3.98 16.04 -0.18
C LEU A 245 5.11 17.09 -0.17
N ALA A 246 6.03 17.05 -1.14
CA ALA A 246 7.06 18.06 -1.29
C ALA A 246 6.43 19.45 -1.47
N ASP A 247 5.38 19.55 -2.27
CA ASP A 247 4.68 20.80 -2.55
C ASP A 247 3.96 21.31 -1.31
N SER A 248 3.39 20.40 -0.51
CA SER A 248 2.80 20.71 0.78
C SER A 248 3.85 21.27 1.74
N GLN A 249 5.02 20.66 1.78
CA GLN A 249 6.13 21.14 2.60
C GLN A 249 6.59 22.53 2.15
N GLU A 250 6.78 22.75 0.85
CA GLU A 250 7.12 24.05 0.30
C GLU A 250 6.09 25.11 0.70
N ARG A 251 4.78 24.81 0.59
CA ARG A 251 3.70 25.72 1.04
C ARG A 251 3.78 26.02 2.54
N ALA A 252 4.06 25.01 3.37
CA ALA A 252 4.19 25.17 4.81
C ALA A 252 5.39 26.05 5.20
N LEU A 253 6.50 25.91 4.47
CA LEU A 253 7.73 26.68 4.70
C LEU A 253 7.64 28.11 4.13
N ALA A 254 6.99 28.27 2.96
CA ALA A 254 6.95 29.51 2.19
C ALA A 254 5.94 30.56 2.71
N ARG A 255 5.80 30.70 4.05
CA ARG A 255 4.95 31.69 4.74
C ARG A 255 4.68 32.94 3.86
N PRO A 256 3.40 33.34 3.75
CA PRO A 256 2.68 33.63 2.51
C PRO A 256 3.43 34.55 1.53
N ALA A 257 4.40 34.01 0.78
CA ALA A 257 4.96 34.70 -0.37
C ALA A 257 4.09 34.40 -1.61
N GLU A 258 3.02 35.18 -1.76
CA GLU A 258 2.22 35.38 -2.98
C GLU A 258 2.23 34.25 -4.03
N GLY A 259 1.41 33.23 -3.78
CA GLY A 259 0.45 32.71 -4.77
C GLY A 259 0.99 31.94 -5.98
N LYS A 260 2.30 31.72 -6.12
CA LYS A 260 2.82 30.85 -7.18
C LYS A 260 2.99 29.44 -6.62
N SER A 261 1.93 28.65 -6.72
CA SER A 261 2.09 27.19 -6.76
C SER A 261 3.00 26.88 -7.93
N ILE A 262 4.26 26.53 -7.63
CA ILE A 262 5.33 26.28 -8.61
C ILE A 262 4.93 25.15 -9.59
N LEU A 263 3.88 24.39 -9.27
CA LEU A 263 3.65 23.04 -9.81
C LEU A 263 2.31 22.86 -10.50
N SER A 264 1.51 23.93 -10.54
CA SER A 264 0.25 23.96 -11.27
C SER A 264 0.37 23.82 -12.80
N SER A 265 1.59 23.89 -13.37
CA SER A 265 1.76 23.99 -14.83
C SER A 265 1.82 22.66 -15.60
N HIS A 266 1.96 21.52 -14.92
CA HIS A 266 2.23 20.24 -15.59
C HIS A 266 1.17 19.15 -15.38
N TRP A 267 0.22 19.33 -14.46
CA TRP A 267 -0.82 18.34 -14.21
C TRP A 267 -2.13 18.69 -14.92
N THR A 268 -2.76 17.66 -15.46
CA THR A 268 -4.02 17.73 -16.23
C THR A 268 -5.25 17.47 -15.36
N ALA A 269 -5.08 17.29 -14.04
CA ALA A 269 -6.19 17.13 -13.10
C ALA A 269 -7.14 18.35 -13.12
N SER A 270 -8.43 18.11 -12.90
CA SER A 270 -9.40 19.19 -12.76
C SER A 270 -9.07 20.08 -11.55
N GLU A 271 -9.53 21.33 -11.56
CA GLU A 271 -9.25 22.25 -10.44
C GLU A 271 -9.79 21.71 -9.09
N ALA A 272 -10.98 21.11 -9.11
CA ALA A 272 -11.59 20.51 -7.91
C ALA A 272 -10.75 19.34 -7.37
N GLN A 273 -10.35 18.41 -8.25
CA GLN A 273 -9.52 17.26 -7.91
C GLN A 273 -8.15 17.71 -7.37
N ARG A 274 -7.50 18.66 -8.03
CA ARG A 274 -6.20 19.21 -7.59
C ARG A 274 -6.30 19.82 -6.19
N LYS A 275 -7.32 20.66 -5.93
CA LYS A 275 -7.52 21.27 -4.60
C LYS A 275 -7.71 20.22 -3.50
N VAL A 276 -8.46 19.16 -3.78
CA VAL A 276 -8.66 18.04 -2.83
C VAL A 276 -7.34 17.32 -2.58
N TRP A 277 -6.58 16.98 -3.62
CA TRP A 277 -5.30 16.28 -3.48
C TRP A 277 -4.24 17.11 -2.79
N GLU A 278 -4.17 18.42 -3.06
CA GLU A 278 -3.26 19.34 -2.36
C GLU A 278 -3.61 19.43 -0.87
N ALA A 279 -4.89 19.63 -0.52
CA ALA A 279 -5.32 19.68 0.87
C ALA A 279 -5.13 18.33 1.59
N TYR A 280 -5.33 17.22 0.87
CA TYR A 280 -5.08 15.88 1.39
C TYR A 280 -3.59 15.67 1.67
N ALA A 281 -2.71 16.10 0.77
CA ALA A 281 -1.27 16.07 1.00
C ALA A 281 -0.84 16.91 2.21
N ASP A 282 -1.48 18.06 2.45
CA ASP A 282 -1.28 18.85 3.67
C ASP A 282 -1.61 18.02 4.94
N THR A 283 -2.69 17.22 4.92
CA THR A 283 -2.99 16.32 6.05
C THR A 283 -1.97 15.19 6.18
N LEU A 284 -1.56 14.56 5.08
CA LEU A 284 -0.58 13.46 5.09
C LEU A 284 0.84 13.91 5.50
N LEU A 285 1.21 15.17 5.23
CA LEU A 285 2.48 15.73 5.67
C LEU A 285 2.55 15.88 7.20
N SER A 286 1.43 15.81 7.91
CA SER A 286 1.43 15.82 9.38
C SER A 286 1.67 14.45 10.02
N GLU A 287 1.64 13.36 9.24
CA GLU A 287 1.72 11.99 9.75
C GLU A 287 3.13 11.61 10.19
N ASP A 288 3.30 11.21 11.45
CA ASP A 288 4.62 10.88 12.00
C ASP A 288 4.97 9.40 11.79
N PHE A 289 5.91 9.15 10.90
CA PHE A 289 6.46 7.81 10.66
C PHE A 289 7.80 7.58 11.36
N ALA A 290 8.21 8.41 12.33
CA ALA A 290 9.50 8.28 13.03
C ALA A 290 9.79 6.90 13.60
N TYR A 291 8.76 6.21 14.07
CA TYR A 291 8.88 4.90 14.67
C TYR A 291 8.42 3.77 13.75
N HIS A 292 8.09 4.08 12.49
CA HIS A 292 7.61 3.06 11.56
C HIS A 292 8.73 2.03 11.27
N PRO A 293 8.48 0.72 11.35
CA PRO A 293 9.54 -0.28 11.23
C PRO A 293 10.32 -0.23 9.91
N PHE A 294 9.66 0.06 8.78
CA PHE A 294 10.35 0.24 7.50
C PHE A 294 11.31 1.44 7.51
N ARG A 295 10.94 2.54 8.16
CA ARG A 295 11.82 3.71 8.29
C ARG A 295 13.03 3.35 9.16
N LEU A 296 12.80 2.70 10.30
CA LEU A 296 13.87 2.27 11.21
C LEU A 296 14.81 1.28 10.50
N ALA A 297 14.25 0.32 9.76
CA ALA A 297 15.00 -0.65 8.97
C ALA A 297 15.82 0.01 7.85
N ALA A 298 15.23 1.01 7.16
CA ALA A 298 15.93 1.77 6.13
C ALA A 298 17.11 2.56 6.70
N PHE A 299 16.96 3.12 7.91
CA PHE A 299 17.96 3.99 8.53
C PHE A 299 19.05 3.23 9.30
N ASN A 300 18.68 2.20 10.06
CA ASN A 300 19.63 1.42 10.86
C ASN A 300 19.26 -0.07 10.88
N PRO A 301 19.55 -0.81 9.79
CA PRO A 301 19.25 -2.24 9.68
C PRO A 301 19.79 -3.07 10.86
N ALA A 302 20.99 -2.74 11.37
CA ALA A 302 21.60 -3.46 12.47
C ALA A 302 20.86 -3.25 13.80
N ALA A 303 20.48 -2.01 14.12
CA ALA A 303 19.69 -1.72 15.32
C ALA A 303 18.28 -2.32 15.23
N THR A 304 17.65 -2.28 14.05
CA THR A 304 16.35 -2.93 13.82
C THR A 304 16.43 -4.44 14.06
N ARG A 305 17.45 -5.12 13.53
CA ARG A 305 17.69 -6.55 13.81
C ARG A 305 17.80 -6.82 15.30
N GLU A 306 18.59 -6.02 16.01
CA GLU A 306 18.78 -6.19 17.45
C GLU A 306 17.48 -5.96 18.23
N ALA A 307 16.78 -4.86 17.95
CA ALA A 307 15.56 -4.45 18.63
C ALA A 307 14.41 -5.45 18.45
N MET A 308 14.39 -6.18 17.33
CA MET A 308 13.34 -7.14 17.02
C MET A 308 13.68 -8.58 17.39
N ARG A 309 14.85 -8.89 17.98
CA ARG A 309 15.14 -10.28 18.37
C ARG A 309 14.11 -10.82 19.37
N PRO A 310 13.70 -12.10 19.24
CA PRO A 310 14.19 -13.11 18.28
C PRO A 310 13.41 -13.19 16.95
N SER A 311 12.59 -12.19 16.62
CA SER A 311 11.71 -12.18 15.46
C SER A 311 12.51 -12.08 14.14
N GLN A 312 12.02 -12.76 13.09
CA GLN A 312 12.64 -12.75 11.75
C GLN A 312 12.14 -11.60 10.87
N GLU A 313 11.10 -10.90 11.34
CA GLU A 313 10.45 -9.79 10.66
C GLU A 313 11.41 -8.60 10.43
N ALA A 314 12.51 -8.51 11.18
CA ALA A 314 13.55 -7.52 10.94
C ALA A 314 14.15 -7.62 9.54
N GLU A 315 14.46 -8.84 9.06
CA GLU A 315 15.00 -9.01 7.70
C GLU A 315 13.97 -8.62 6.65
N TYR A 316 12.70 -8.99 6.85
CA TYR A 316 11.62 -8.57 5.98
C TYR A 316 11.51 -7.04 5.90
N PHE A 317 11.62 -6.33 7.02
CA PHE A 317 11.57 -4.86 7.03
C PHE A 317 12.77 -4.22 6.32
N ILE A 318 13.94 -4.83 6.41
CA ILE A 318 15.17 -4.36 5.74
C ILE A 318 15.09 -4.59 4.24
N ASP A 319 14.58 -5.75 3.82
CA ASP A 319 14.36 -6.07 2.42
C ASP A 319 13.34 -5.11 1.80
N MET A 320 12.20 -4.89 2.47
CA MET A 320 11.19 -3.94 2.04
C MET A 320 11.75 -2.50 1.96
N ALA A 321 12.53 -2.07 2.95
CA ALA A 321 13.15 -0.75 2.91
C ALA A 321 14.11 -0.57 1.73
N THR A 322 14.92 -1.59 1.44
CA THR A 322 15.88 -1.58 0.33
C THR A 322 15.14 -1.55 -1.00
N ASP A 323 14.08 -2.35 -1.13
CA ASP A 323 13.20 -2.39 -2.29
C ASP A 323 12.57 -1.01 -2.59
N LEU A 324 12.16 -0.25 -1.57
CA LEU A 324 11.63 1.10 -1.74
C LEU A 324 12.67 2.11 -2.26
N VAL A 325 13.92 2.00 -1.80
CA VAL A 325 15.03 2.83 -2.31
C VAL A 325 15.29 2.52 -3.78
N MET A 326 15.26 1.24 -4.16
CA MET A 326 15.43 0.83 -5.56
C MET A 326 14.31 1.35 -6.48
N LEU A 327 13.06 1.33 -6.01
CA LEU A 327 11.93 1.91 -6.74
C LEU A 327 12.14 3.41 -6.99
N HIS A 328 12.52 4.13 -5.95
CA HIS A 328 12.83 5.56 -6.02
C HIS A 328 13.94 5.85 -7.03
N ASP A 329 15.08 5.17 -6.90
CA ASP A 329 16.25 5.39 -7.75
C ASP A 329 15.95 5.05 -9.22
N SER A 330 15.14 4.02 -9.46
CA SER A 330 14.65 3.72 -10.81
C SER A 330 13.83 4.87 -11.40
N MET A 331 12.91 5.44 -10.61
CA MET A 331 12.05 6.52 -11.08
C MET A 331 12.84 7.80 -11.34
N VAL A 332 13.75 8.18 -10.43
CA VAL A 332 14.62 9.36 -10.60
C VAL A 332 15.49 9.23 -11.84
N ARG A 333 16.16 8.08 -12.04
CA ARG A 333 17.02 7.86 -13.21
C ARG A 333 16.23 7.94 -14.52
N CYS A 334 15.08 7.26 -14.60
CA CYS A 334 14.22 7.33 -15.80
C CYS A 334 13.64 8.74 -16.01
N GLY A 335 13.41 9.49 -14.93
CA GLY A 335 13.00 10.90 -14.96
C GLY A 335 14.07 11.80 -15.59
N HIS A 336 15.34 11.63 -15.18
CA HIS A 336 16.48 12.35 -15.75
C HIS A 336 16.65 12.06 -17.24
N GLU A 337 16.58 10.79 -17.63
CA GLU A 337 16.64 10.38 -19.04
C GLU A 337 15.48 10.94 -19.88
N ALA A 338 14.33 11.18 -19.26
CA ALA A 338 13.17 11.80 -19.89
C ALA A 338 13.20 13.35 -19.86
N GLY A 339 14.22 13.96 -19.25
CA GLY A 339 14.33 15.41 -19.10
C GLY A 339 13.29 16.01 -18.15
N MET A 340 12.78 15.24 -17.19
CA MET A 340 11.92 15.78 -16.14
C MET A 340 12.77 16.63 -15.18
N PRO A 341 12.44 17.92 -14.98
CA PRO A 341 13.31 18.87 -14.29
C PRO A 341 13.31 18.75 -12.76
N GLU A 342 12.45 17.90 -12.20
CA GLU A 342 12.16 17.88 -10.77
C GLU A 342 12.49 16.53 -10.15
N GLU A 343 13.51 16.55 -9.29
CA GLU A 343 13.85 15.44 -8.42
C GLU A 343 12.91 15.45 -7.21
N VAL A 344 12.39 14.27 -6.86
CA VAL A 344 11.70 14.04 -5.60
C VAL A 344 12.73 13.49 -4.63
N GLU A 345 12.79 14.04 -3.42
CA GLU A 345 13.69 13.50 -2.39
C GLU A 345 13.26 12.10 -1.97
N ALA A 346 14.22 11.22 -1.72
CA ALA A 346 13.98 9.85 -1.25
C ALA A 346 13.13 9.82 0.04
N GLU A 347 13.25 10.85 0.88
CA GLU A 347 12.40 11.06 2.06
C GLU A 347 10.91 11.13 1.70
N MET A 348 10.56 12.02 0.78
CA MET A 348 9.18 12.22 0.37
C MET A 348 8.64 10.98 -0.32
N PHE A 349 9.46 10.28 -1.08
CA PHE A 349 9.09 9.00 -1.68
C PHE A 349 8.79 7.93 -0.63
N LEU A 350 9.67 7.74 0.36
CA LEU A 350 9.44 6.81 1.46
C LEU A 350 8.17 7.18 2.23
N ARG A 351 7.97 8.47 2.54
CA ARG A 351 6.77 8.94 3.24
C ARG A 351 5.49 8.68 2.46
N ALA A 352 5.48 9.02 1.16
CA ALA A 352 4.36 8.75 0.27
C ALA A 352 4.04 7.26 0.20
N ARG A 353 5.07 6.41 0.17
CA ARG A 353 4.87 4.97 0.20
C ARG A 353 4.25 4.51 1.51
N LEU A 354 4.74 5.00 2.65
CA LEU A 354 4.18 4.67 3.96
C LEU A 354 2.72 5.11 4.06
N CYS A 355 2.38 6.33 3.64
CA CYS A 355 0.98 6.77 3.52
C CYS A 355 0.17 5.79 2.66
N SER A 356 0.68 5.42 1.49
CA SER A 356 0.02 4.46 0.60
C SER A 356 -0.13 3.08 1.22
N GLN A 357 0.80 2.60 2.04
CA GLN A 357 0.70 1.28 2.67
C GLN A 357 -0.30 1.25 3.84
N THR A 358 -0.38 2.35 4.59
CA THR A 358 -1.20 2.42 5.80
C THR A 358 -2.65 2.83 5.51
N ARG A 359 -2.92 3.52 4.39
CA ARG A 359 -4.20 4.21 4.12
C ARG A 359 -4.96 3.74 2.88
N VAL A 360 -4.50 2.69 2.20
CA VAL A 360 -5.17 2.22 0.97
C VAL A 360 -6.45 1.45 1.25
N PHE A 361 -7.43 1.72 0.39
CA PHE A 361 -8.66 0.97 0.23
C PHE A 361 -8.64 0.21 -1.10
N GLN A 362 -9.52 -0.79 -1.19
CA GLN A 362 -9.85 -1.48 -2.44
C GLN A 362 -11.19 -0.95 -2.93
N THR A 363 -11.19 -0.14 -3.97
CA THR A 363 -12.41 0.47 -4.56
C THR A 363 -12.66 -0.15 -5.94
N CYS A 364 -12.74 0.66 -7.00
CA CYS A 364 -12.75 0.18 -8.38
C CYS A 364 -11.40 -0.36 -8.84
N VAL A 365 -10.33 -0.16 -8.04
CA VAL A 365 -8.99 -0.71 -8.25
C VAL A 365 -8.40 -1.19 -6.92
N ASP A 366 -7.31 -1.97 -6.99
CA ASP A 366 -6.72 -2.63 -5.82
C ASP A 366 -6.01 -1.69 -4.83
N THR A 367 -5.59 -0.51 -5.28
CA THR A 367 -4.80 0.43 -4.47
C THR A 367 -5.33 1.84 -4.66
N THR A 368 -6.15 2.28 -3.70
CA THR A 368 -6.80 3.58 -3.75
C THR A 368 -6.58 4.34 -2.45
N LEU A 369 -6.07 5.57 -2.53
CA LEU A 369 -6.17 6.52 -1.44
C LEU A 369 -7.48 7.31 -1.60
N VAL A 370 -8.30 7.29 -0.56
CA VAL A 370 -9.59 7.97 -0.55
C VAL A 370 -9.51 9.10 0.47
N PRO A 371 -9.33 10.37 0.01
CA PRO A 371 -9.25 11.52 0.91
C PRO A 371 -10.44 11.55 1.87
N VAL A 372 -10.20 11.97 3.12
CA VAL A 372 -11.17 12.00 4.24
C VAL A 372 -11.47 10.62 4.83
N ALA A 373 -11.70 9.59 4.02
CA ALA A 373 -12.03 8.26 4.50
C ALA A 373 -10.89 7.60 5.29
N ASP A 374 -9.65 7.85 4.88
CA ASP A 374 -8.44 7.32 5.49
C ASP A 374 -8.07 7.94 6.85
N LEU A 375 -8.84 8.93 7.32
CA LEU A 375 -8.69 9.53 8.65
C LEU A 375 -9.33 8.68 9.76
N LEU A 376 -10.07 7.63 9.41
CA LEU A 376 -10.67 6.67 10.34
C LEU A 376 -9.62 5.68 10.86
N ASN A 377 -9.55 5.53 12.18
CA ASN A 377 -8.68 4.53 12.79
C ASN A 377 -9.28 3.12 12.73
N HIS A 378 -8.40 2.13 12.89
CA HIS A 378 -8.78 0.73 12.91
C HIS A 378 -9.34 0.29 14.28
N SER A 379 -10.49 -0.38 14.28
CA SER A 379 -10.96 -1.15 15.43
C SER A 379 -10.28 -2.53 15.45
N PRO A 380 -9.65 -2.93 16.58
CA PRO A 380 -9.18 -4.30 16.74
C PRO A 380 -10.35 -5.30 16.94
N THR A 381 -11.58 -4.80 17.11
CA THR A 381 -12.77 -5.64 17.32
C THR A 381 -13.40 -6.05 15.99
N LEU A 382 -14.13 -7.17 16.01
CA LEU A 382 -14.88 -7.64 14.84
C LEU A 382 -16.11 -6.77 14.50
N THR A 383 -16.47 -5.84 15.37
CA THR A 383 -17.62 -4.95 15.23
C THR A 383 -17.14 -3.50 15.14
N PRO A 384 -16.65 -3.04 13.96
CA PRO A 384 -16.24 -1.66 13.80
C PRO A 384 -17.42 -0.71 14.07
N GLY A 385 -17.13 0.55 14.33
CA GLY A 385 -18.15 1.59 14.51
C GLY A 385 -18.79 2.04 13.22
N VAL A 386 -18.04 1.97 12.13
CA VAL A 386 -18.46 2.34 10.78
C VAL A 386 -18.02 1.26 9.79
N LEU A 387 -18.73 1.16 8.68
CA LEU A 387 -18.32 0.34 7.53
C LEU A 387 -18.23 1.21 6.29
N TRP A 388 -17.29 0.88 5.42
CA TRP A 388 -17.22 1.44 4.09
C TRP A 388 -17.73 0.43 3.07
N ALA A 389 -18.34 0.93 2.01
CA ALA A 389 -18.75 0.15 0.85
C ALA A 389 -18.44 0.93 -0.44
N TRP A 390 -18.21 0.19 -1.53
CA TRP A 390 -18.13 0.77 -2.86
C TRP A 390 -19.51 0.73 -3.52
N ASP A 391 -20.06 1.89 -3.84
CA ASP A 391 -21.29 2.03 -4.62
C ASP A 391 -20.92 2.11 -6.10
N GLN A 392 -21.19 1.02 -6.83
CA GLN A 392 -20.89 0.89 -8.25
C GLN A 392 -21.77 1.80 -9.11
N GLU A 393 -23.00 2.11 -8.71
CA GLU A 393 -23.88 2.97 -9.51
C GLU A 393 -23.47 4.43 -9.34
N ALA A 394 -23.25 4.87 -8.11
CA ALA A 394 -22.80 6.22 -7.80
C ALA A 394 -21.30 6.45 -8.04
N GLN A 395 -20.53 5.40 -8.35
CA GLN A 395 -19.07 5.42 -8.47
C GLN A 395 -18.43 6.15 -7.28
N SER A 396 -18.75 5.71 -6.07
CA SER A 396 -18.38 6.42 -4.83
C SER A 396 -18.06 5.44 -3.71
N MET A 397 -17.10 5.80 -2.85
CA MET A 397 -16.97 5.16 -1.54
C MET A 397 -17.98 5.78 -0.58
N ILE A 398 -18.79 4.96 0.08
CA ILE A 398 -19.76 5.37 1.09
C ILE A 398 -19.32 4.82 2.45
N ILE A 399 -19.37 5.63 3.50
CA ILE A 399 -19.13 5.20 4.88
C ILE A 399 -20.38 5.45 5.71
N THR A 400 -20.84 4.39 6.38
CA THR A 400 -22.08 4.37 7.16
C THR A 400 -21.80 3.91 8.58
N ALA A 401 -22.46 4.53 9.55
CA ALA A 401 -22.44 4.07 10.94
C ALA A 401 -23.16 2.72 11.07
N VAL A 402 -22.52 1.71 11.66
CA VAL A 402 -23.16 0.40 11.91
C VAL A 402 -23.75 0.25 13.30
N LYS A 403 -23.57 1.27 14.13
CA LYS A 403 -24.18 1.43 15.43
C LYS A 403 -24.33 2.92 15.70
N ALA A 404 -25.18 3.28 16.66
CA ALA A 404 -25.20 4.65 17.15
C ALA A 404 -23.87 5.02 17.84
N HIS A 405 -23.44 6.27 17.67
CA HIS A 405 -22.28 6.84 18.36
C HIS A 405 -22.69 8.06 19.15
N ARG A 406 -22.16 8.20 20.35
CA ARG A 406 -22.37 9.39 21.18
C ARG A 406 -21.36 10.47 20.82
N THR A 407 -21.74 11.71 21.07
CA THR A 407 -20.83 12.86 21.01
C THR A 407 -19.52 12.58 21.74
N GLY A 408 -18.40 12.74 21.04
CA GLY A 408 -17.03 12.49 21.53
C GLY A 408 -16.53 11.06 21.33
N GLU A 409 -17.34 10.11 20.85
CA GLU A 409 -16.88 8.76 20.52
C GLU A 409 -16.09 8.74 19.22
N GLU A 410 -15.06 7.89 19.16
CA GLU A 410 -14.26 7.69 17.96
C GLU A 410 -14.92 6.72 16.98
N LEU A 411 -14.85 7.09 15.71
CA LEU A 411 -15.39 6.35 14.58
C LEU A 411 -14.31 5.41 14.07
N PHE A 412 -14.40 4.15 14.45
CA PHE A 412 -13.47 3.13 14.00
C PHE A 412 -14.01 2.35 12.80
N THR A 413 -13.16 2.13 11.81
CA THR A 413 -13.38 1.20 10.69
C THR A 413 -12.65 -0.12 10.92
N THR A 414 -12.79 -1.09 10.02
CA THR A 414 -11.95 -2.29 9.98
C THR A 414 -11.05 -2.28 8.74
N TYR A 415 -9.77 -2.59 8.92
CA TYR A 415 -8.81 -2.78 7.82
C TYR A 415 -8.87 -4.21 7.26
N GLY A 416 -9.88 -4.98 7.67
CA GLY A 416 -10.06 -6.40 7.37
C GLY A 416 -9.34 -7.32 8.36
N ALA A 417 -9.52 -8.63 8.18
CA ALA A 417 -8.81 -9.63 8.96
C ALA A 417 -7.33 -9.68 8.53
N ARG A 418 -6.46 -8.93 9.23
CA ARG A 418 -5.01 -8.93 9.00
C ARG A 418 -4.25 -9.66 10.09
N LEU A 419 -3.10 -10.24 9.75
CA LEU A 419 -2.17 -10.81 10.73
C LEU A 419 -1.60 -9.69 11.61
N ARG A 420 -1.33 -9.96 12.89
CA ARG A 420 -0.81 -8.95 13.83
C ARG A 420 0.50 -8.31 13.38
N CYS A 421 1.37 -9.06 12.69
CA CYS A 421 2.60 -8.51 12.10
C CYS A 421 2.32 -7.48 11.01
N LEU A 422 1.21 -7.61 10.26
CA LEU A 422 0.78 -6.63 9.27
C LEU A 422 0.09 -5.42 9.92
N GLN A 423 -0.46 -5.57 11.13
CA GLN A 423 -0.99 -4.43 11.88
C GLN A 423 0.13 -3.52 12.40
N LEU A 424 1.30 -4.08 12.76
CA LEU A 424 2.49 -3.27 13.10
C LEU A 424 3.00 -2.40 11.94
N LEU A 425 2.55 -2.66 10.72
CA LEU A 425 2.89 -1.89 9.51
C LEU A 425 1.90 -0.78 9.19
N GLN A 426 0.83 -0.62 9.97
CA GLN A 426 -0.27 0.30 9.65
C GLN A 426 -0.56 1.34 10.73
N VAL A 427 0.18 1.30 11.84
CA VAL A 427 0.00 2.19 13.00
C VAL A 427 1.19 3.12 13.14
#